data_AF-Q4T312-F1
#
_entry.id   AF-Q4T312-F1
#
_cell.length_a   1.000
_cell.length_b   1.000
_cell.length_c   1.000
_cell.angle_alpha   90.00
_cell.angle_beta   90.00
_cell.angle_gamma   90.00
#
_symmetry.space_group_name_H-M   'P 1'
#
loop_
_entity.id
_entity.type
_entity.pdbx_description
1 polymer ?
#
loop_
_entity_poly.entity_id
_entity_poly.type
_entity_poly.pdbx_seq_one_letter_code
_entity_poly.pdbx_strand_id
1 'polypeptide(L)'
;VELLGQFKEFMMKYSKVYNSQEEADHRLKIFKENLKTAEKIQSLDEGSAEYGITKFSDLTEEEFRLTYLNPLLSQWTLRQPMKRASPARSPAPASWDWRDHGAVSPVKNQGMCGSCWAFSVTGNIEGQWFLKHGKLLSLSEQ
;
A
#
# COMPACT_ATOMS: atom_id res chain seq x y z
N VAL A 1 -17.24 8.77 24.53
CA VAL A 1 -18.34 8.59 23.55
C VAL A 1 -17.82 8.63 22.12
N GLU A 2 -16.83 9.47 21.83
CA GLU A 2 -16.23 9.64 20.49
C GLU A 2 -15.50 8.40 19.93
N LEU A 3 -14.62 7.75 20.69
CA LEU A 3 -13.84 6.59 20.22
C LEU A 3 -14.69 5.40 19.74
N LEU A 4 -15.75 5.06 20.47
CA LEU A 4 -16.65 3.97 20.09
C LEU A 4 -17.44 4.29 18.82
N GLY A 5 -17.75 5.57 18.58
CA GLY A 5 -18.37 6.04 17.34
C GLY A 5 -17.42 5.86 16.16
N GLN A 6 -16.20 6.39 16.28
CA GLN A 6 -15.16 6.26 15.25
C GLN A 6 -14.84 4.80 14.93
N PHE A 7 -14.79 3.93 15.94
CA PHE A 7 -14.55 2.50 15.72
C PHE A 7 -15.70 1.83 14.96
N LYS A 8 -16.96 2.16 15.27
CA LYS A 8 -18.12 1.66 14.50
C LYS A 8 -18.09 2.13 13.05
N GLU A 9 -17.77 3.40 12.82
CA GLU A 9 -17.60 3.95 11.46
C GLU A 9 -16.46 3.26 10.70
N PHE A 10 -15.32 3.04 11.36
CA PHE A 10 -14.20 2.27 10.83
C PHE A 10 -14.63 0.85 10.44
N MET A 11 -15.37 0.16 11.30
CA MET A 11 -15.86 -1.20 11.03
C MET A 11 -16.79 -1.22 9.81
N MET A 12 -17.71 -0.25 9.69
CA MET A 12 -18.59 -0.13 8.53
C MET A 12 -17.80 0.20 7.25
N LYS A 13 -16.92 1.20 7.30
CA LYS A 13 -16.15 1.69 6.16
C LYS A 13 -15.24 0.63 5.54
N TYR A 14 -14.63 -0.21 6.38
CA TYR A 14 -13.69 -1.25 5.94
C TYR A 14 -14.22 -2.68 6.09
N SER A 15 -15.54 -2.82 6.28
CA SER A 15 -16.24 -4.10 6.38
C SER A 15 -15.59 -5.07 7.39
N LYS A 16 -15.21 -4.55 8.56
CA LYS A 16 -14.59 -5.35 9.63
C LYS A 16 -15.66 -6.14 10.38
N VAL A 17 -15.38 -7.42 10.57
CA VAL A 17 -16.20 -8.36 11.34
C VAL A 17 -15.29 -9.10 12.30
N TYR A 18 -15.69 -9.19 13.56
CA TYR A 18 -14.95 -9.87 14.62
C TYR A 18 -15.80 -11.02 15.16
N ASN A 19 -15.16 -12.14 15.51
CA ASN A 19 -15.85 -13.39 15.82
C ASN A 19 -16.39 -13.45 17.26
N SER A 20 -15.89 -12.59 18.14
CA SER A 20 -16.34 -12.51 19.53
C SER A 20 -16.23 -11.09 20.09
N GLN A 21 -16.89 -10.86 21.24
CA GLN A 21 -16.77 -9.58 21.94
C GLN A 21 -15.34 -9.35 22.43
N GLU A 22 -14.66 -10.40 22.88
CA GLU A 22 -13.27 -10.34 23.32
C GLU A 22 -12.33 -9.93 22.17
N GLU A 23 -12.57 -10.44 20.95
CA GLU A 23 -11.83 -10.00 19.76
C GLU A 23 -12.13 -8.53 19.45
N ALA A 24 -13.40 -8.11 19.48
CA ALA A 24 -13.79 -6.73 19.23
C ALA A 24 -13.16 -5.76 20.23
N ASP A 25 -13.12 -6.12 21.52
CA ASP A 25 -12.51 -5.32 22.58
C ASP A 25 -10.98 -5.23 22.39
N HIS A 26 -10.35 -6.33 21.98
CA HIS A 26 -8.92 -6.36 21.65
C HIS A 26 -8.60 -5.43 20.45
N ARG A 27 -9.39 -5.52 19.38
CA ARG A 27 -9.25 -4.70 18.17
C ARG A 27 -9.51 -3.23 18.43
N LEU A 28 -10.49 -2.90 19.29
CA LEU A 28 -10.74 -1.54 19.75
C LEU A 28 -9.54 -0.96 20.52
N LYS A 29 -8.88 -1.77 21.35
CA LYS A 29 -7.68 -1.34 22.07
C LYS A 29 -6.55 -0.99 21.11
N ILE A 30 -6.30 -1.83 20.11
CA ILE A 30 -5.29 -1.57 19.07
C ILE A 30 -5.65 -0.32 18.28
N PHE A 31 -6.90 -0.22 17.83
CA PHE A 31 -7.43 0.93 17.11
C PHE A 31 -7.20 2.25 17.85
N LYS A 32 -7.47 2.28 19.16
CA LYS A 32 -7.23 3.44 20.00
C LYS A 32 -5.76 3.85 20.03
N GLU A 33 -4.84 2.91 20.19
CA GLU A 33 -3.42 3.23 20.25
C GLU A 33 -2.86 3.68 18.89
N ASN A 34 -3.34 3.07 17.80
CA ASN A 34 -2.98 3.49 16.45
C ASN A 34 -3.54 4.87 16.10
N LEU A 35 -4.76 5.21 16.56
CA LEU A 35 -5.34 6.55 16.36
C LEU A 35 -4.51 7.63 17.07
N LYS A 36 -4.14 7.42 18.33
CA LYS A 36 -3.23 8.33 19.06
C LYS A 36 -1.90 8.50 18.33
N THR A 37 -1.40 7.42 17.74
CA THR A 37 -0.15 7.44 16.97
C THR A 37 -0.30 8.29 15.71
N ALA A 38 -1.39 8.10 14.96
CA ALA A 38 -1.71 8.91 13.79
C ALA A 38 -1.87 10.41 14.14
N GLU A 39 -2.61 10.73 15.21
CA GLU A 39 -2.78 12.11 15.70
C GLU A 39 -1.45 12.75 16.09
N LYS A 40 -0.59 12.00 16.79
CA LYS A 40 0.75 12.48 17.16
C LYS A 40 1.58 12.77 15.92
N ILE A 41 1.61 11.85 14.95
CA ILE A 41 2.39 12.06 13.71
C ILE A 41 1.83 13.25 12.93
N GLN A 42 0.49 13.37 12.81
CA GLN A 42 -0.15 14.51 12.16
C GLN A 42 0.23 15.84 12.81
N SER A 43 0.32 15.89 14.14
CA SER A 43 0.71 17.11 14.87
C SER A 43 2.17 17.52 14.66
N LEU A 44 3.02 16.57 14.25
CA LEU A 44 4.44 16.79 13.97
C LEU A 44 4.71 17.00 12.48
N ASP A 45 3.72 16.74 11.63
CA ASP A 45 3.85 16.90 10.19
C ASP A 45 3.75 18.37 9.79
N GLU A 46 4.67 18.81 8.94
CA GLU A 46 4.77 20.20 8.48
C GLU A 46 3.93 20.46 7.20
N GLY A 47 2.86 19.69 6.99
CA GLY A 47 2.00 19.75 5.80
C GLY A 47 2.49 18.89 4.64
N SER A 48 3.27 17.84 4.92
CA SER A 48 3.79 16.90 3.94
C SER A 48 2.85 15.71 3.71
N ALA A 49 2.04 15.36 4.71
CA ALA A 49 1.14 14.22 4.66
C ALA A 49 -0.08 14.36 5.59
N GLU A 50 -1.12 13.61 5.26
CA GLU A 50 -2.29 13.42 6.13
C GLU A 50 -2.23 12.03 6.78
N TYR A 51 -2.34 11.99 8.11
CA TYR A 51 -2.32 10.76 8.90
C TYR A 51 -3.68 10.54 9.56
N GLY A 52 -4.20 9.33 9.45
CA GLY A 52 -5.52 9.02 10.00
C GLY A 52 -5.91 7.55 9.88
N ILE A 53 -7.21 7.29 10.01
CA ILE A 53 -7.77 5.94 10.05
C ILE A 53 -7.68 5.27 8.67
N THR A 54 -7.00 4.12 8.61
CA THR A 54 -6.88 3.27 7.42
C THR A 54 -7.46 1.88 7.69
N LYS A 55 -7.59 1.03 6.66
CA LYS A 55 -8.04 -0.37 6.79
C LYS A 55 -7.18 -1.23 7.73
N PHE A 56 -6.02 -0.74 8.14
CA PHE A 56 -5.06 -1.43 9.01
C PHE A 56 -5.07 -0.90 10.45
N SER A 57 -5.92 0.09 10.77
CA SER A 57 -5.90 0.74 12.08
C SER A 57 -6.21 -0.20 13.25
N ASP A 58 -6.78 -1.38 13.03
CA ASP A 58 -7.04 -2.39 14.07
C ASP A 58 -5.97 -3.49 14.17
N LEU A 59 -4.83 -3.32 13.51
CA LEU A 59 -3.71 -4.26 13.52
C LEU A 59 -2.53 -3.72 14.32
N THR A 60 -1.86 -4.60 15.04
CA THR A 60 -0.53 -4.32 15.58
C THR A 60 0.50 -4.27 14.44
N GLU A 61 1.65 -3.66 14.70
CA GLU A 61 2.78 -3.65 13.75
C GLU A 61 3.19 -5.07 13.36
N GLU A 62 3.22 -6.00 14.32
CA GLU A 62 3.59 -7.39 14.08
C GLU A 62 2.55 -8.13 13.23
N GLU A 63 1.26 -7.97 13.52
CA GLU A 63 0.20 -8.53 12.67
C GLU A 63 0.27 -7.98 11.25
N PHE A 64 0.50 -6.67 11.09
CA PHE A 64 0.66 -6.05 9.79
C PHE A 64 1.86 -6.63 9.04
N ARG A 65 3.01 -6.74 9.72
CA ARG A 65 4.27 -7.27 9.17
C ARG A 65 4.12 -8.71 8.71
N LEU A 66 3.52 -9.58 9.52
CA LEU A 66 3.34 -11.00 9.20
C LEU A 66 2.32 -11.23 8.08
N THR A 67 1.35 -10.31 7.94
CA THR A 67 0.23 -10.49 7.02
C THR A 67 0.45 -9.84 5.65
N TYR A 68 1.02 -8.62 5.61
CA TYR A 68 1.06 -7.80 4.40
C TYR A 68 2.46 -7.60 3.82
N LEU A 69 3.52 -7.83 4.61
CA LEU A 69 4.89 -7.72 4.13
C LEU A 69 5.44 -9.09 3.72
N ASN A 70 6.56 -9.08 2.98
CA ASN A 70 7.28 -10.28 2.62
C ASN A 70 8.72 -10.21 3.19
N PRO A 71 8.97 -10.78 4.38
CA PRO A 71 10.29 -10.73 5.02
C PRO A 71 11.40 -11.38 4.18
N LEU A 72 11.05 -12.34 3.33
CA LEU A 72 12.02 -13.12 2.54
C LEU A 72 12.67 -12.28 1.43
N LEU A 73 12.04 -11.19 0.99
CA LEU A 73 12.63 -10.30 -0.01
C LEU A 73 13.92 -9.62 0.47
N SER A 74 14.04 -9.37 1.78
CA SER A 74 15.25 -8.75 2.35
C SER A 74 16.49 -9.63 2.27
N GLN A 75 16.30 -10.94 2.11
CA GLN A 75 17.38 -11.93 1.99
C GLN A 75 17.80 -12.14 0.53
N TRP A 76 17.07 -11.54 -0.42
CA TRP A 76 17.29 -11.77 -1.83
C TRP A 76 18.40 -10.85 -2.35
N THR A 77 19.50 -11.45 -2.80
CA THR A 77 20.59 -10.74 -3.44
C THR A 77 20.50 -10.90 -4.95
N LEU A 78 20.64 -9.79 -5.67
CA LEU A 78 20.71 -9.84 -7.13
C LEU A 78 21.97 -10.63 -7.53
N ARG A 79 21.77 -11.78 -8.17
CA ARG A 79 22.87 -12.63 -8.64
C ARG A 79 23.69 -11.96 -9.74
N GLN A 80 23.12 -10.98 -10.44
CA GLN A 80 23.76 -10.23 -11.52
C GLN A 80 23.37 -8.74 -11.44
N PRO A 81 24.33 -7.83 -11.67
CA PRO A 81 24.03 -6.41 -11.71
C PRO A 81 23.14 -6.08 -12.92
N MET A 82 22.17 -5.17 -12.72
CA MET A 82 21.34 -4.68 -13.82
C MET A 82 22.18 -3.87 -14.81
N LYS A 83 21.90 -4.05 -16.10
CA LYS A 83 22.49 -3.19 -17.15
C LYS A 83 22.02 -1.76 -16.92
N ARG A 84 22.96 -0.82 -16.84
CA ARG A 84 22.63 0.62 -16.74
C ARG A 84 21.88 1.08 -17.99
N ALA A 85 20.83 1.87 -17.79
CA ALA A 85 20.15 2.55 -18.87
C ALA A 85 21.10 3.54 -19.55
N SER A 86 20.91 3.76 -20.86
CA SER A 86 21.63 4.80 -21.57
C SER A 86 21.24 6.18 -21.02
N PRO A 87 22.17 7.15 -20.94
CA PRO A 87 21.85 8.50 -20.52
C PRO A 87 20.74 9.10 -21.38
N ALA A 88 19.83 9.86 -20.75
CA ALA A 88 18.83 10.61 -21.47
C ALA A 88 19.50 11.65 -22.39
N ARG A 89 18.97 11.83 -23.59
CA ARG A 89 19.49 12.79 -24.58
C ARG A 89 19.09 14.24 -24.27
N SER A 90 18.12 14.42 -23.38
CA SER A 90 17.51 15.72 -23.07
C SER A 90 17.18 15.78 -21.57
N PRO A 91 17.09 16.99 -20.99
CA PRO A 91 16.63 17.15 -19.62
C PRO A 91 15.25 16.54 -19.43
N ALA A 92 15.03 15.96 -18.25
CA ALA A 92 13.71 15.52 -17.85
C ALA A 92 12.77 16.73 -17.64
N PRO A 93 11.46 16.58 -17.86
CA PRO A 93 10.49 17.61 -17.52
C PRO A 93 10.47 17.86 -16.00
N ALA A 94 9.99 19.04 -15.59
CA ALA A 94 9.89 19.41 -14.18
C ALA A 94 8.90 18.51 -13.40
N SER A 95 7.88 17.96 -14.08
CA SER A 95 6.95 16.98 -13.55
C SER A 95 6.54 15.98 -14.63
N TRP A 96 6.25 14.75 -14.23
CA TRP A 96 5.77 13.70 -15.13
C TRP A 96 4.93 12.69 -14.36
N ASP A 97 3.77 12.33 -14.91
CA ASP A 97 2.89 11.32 -14.34
C ASP A 97 2.39 10.37 -15.43
N TRP A 98 2.79 9.10 -15.38
CA TRP A 98 2.37 8.09 -16.34
C TRP A 98 0.86 7.82 -16.35
N ARG A 99 0.14 8.21 -15.29
CA ARG A 99 -1.33 8.12 -15.22
C ARG A 99 -1.98 9.04 -16.25
N ASP A 100 -1.45 10.25 -16.43
CA ASP A 100 -1.93 11.23 -17.41
C ASP A 100 -1.72 10.77 -18.85
N HIS A 101 -0.86 9.75 -19.04
CA HIS A 101 -0.54 9.16 -20.32
C HIS A 101 -1.19 7.78 -20.54
N GLY A 102 -2.01 7.29 -19.61
CA GLY A 102 -2.71 6.00 -19.74
C GLY A 102 -1.81 4.76 -19.57
N ALA A 103 -0.58 4.93 -19.08
CA ALA A 103 0.38 3.84 -18.92
C ALA A 103 0.34 3.17 -17.54
N VAL A 104 -0.71 3.43 -16.75
CA VAL A 104 -0.87 2.93 -15.37
C VAL A 104 -2.25 2.31 -15.22
N SER A 105 -2.31 1.05 -14.80
CA SER A 105 -3.55 0.33 -14.51
C SER A 105 -4.17 0.77 -13.18
N PRO A 106 -5.47 0.49 -12.95
CA PRO A 106 -6.10 0.75 -11.65
C PRO A 106 -5.35 0.07 -10.50
N VAL A 107 -5.37 0.71 -9.32
CA VAL A 107 -4.75 0.15 -8.11
C VAL A 107 -5.37 -1.21 -7.77
N LYS A 108 -4.53 -2.21 -7.56
CA LYS A 108 -4.92 -3.57 -7.17
C LYS A 108 -4.66 -3.82 -5.67
N ASN A 109 -5.08 -4.97 -5.14
CA ASN A 109 -4.88 -5.34 -3.74
C ASN A 109 -4.23 -6.73 -3.63
N GLN A 110 -3.01 -6.79 -3.11
CA GLN A 110 -2.24 -8.04 -2.92
C GLN A 110 -2.84 -8.99 -1.86
N GLY A 111 -3.74 -8.50 -1.01
CA GLY A 111 -4.24 -9.26 0.13
C GLY A 111 -3.13 -9.67 1.10
N MET A 112 -3.26 -10.86 1.68
CA MET A 112 -2.42 -11.39 2.76
C MET A 112 -1.31 -12.35 2.27
N CYS A 113 -0.90 -12.21 1.00
CA CYS A 113 -0.05 -13.21 0.32
C CYS A 113 1.46 -12.89 0.36
N GLY A 114 1.83 -11.62 0.63
CA GLY A 114 3.23 -11.18 0.46
C GLY A 114 3.68 -11.17 -1.01
N SER A 115 2.72 -11.04 -1.94
CA SER A 115 2.93 -11.07 -3.40
C SER A 115 3.29 -9.70 -4.00
N CYS A 116 3.62 -8.69 -3.19
CA CYS A 116 3.96 -7.33 -3.65
C CYS A 116 4.99 -7.30 -4.79
N TRP A 117 5.94 -8.24 -4.79
CA TRP A 117 6.95 -8.38 -5.86
C TRP A 117 6.31 -8.70 -7.21
N ALA A 118 5.29 -9.57 -7.26
CA ALA A 118 4.57 -9.92 -8.48
C ALA A 118 3.79 -8.71 -8.99
N PHE A 119 3.06 -7.99 -8.11
CA PHE A 119 2.35 -6.77 -8.46
C PHE A 119 3.28 -5.65 -8.98
N SER A 120 4.47 -5.52 -8.41
CA SER A 120 5.48 -4.56 -8.87
C SER A 120 5.96 -4.90 -10.29
N VAL A 121 6.22 -6.18 -10.57
CA VAL A 121 6.63 -6.64 -11.89
C VAL A 121 5.50 -6.50 -12.92
N THR A 122 4.28 -6.95 -12.60
CA THR A 122 3.15 -6.89 -13.53
C THR A 122 2.83 -5.44 -13.89
N GLY A 123 2.73 -4.53 -12.91
CA GLY A 123 2.47 -3.11 -13.17
C GLY A 123 3.52 -2.46 -14.07
N ASN A 124 4.80 -2.81 -13.92
CA ASN A 124 5.85 -2.33 -14.83
C ASN A 124 5.66 -2.85 -16.26
N ILE A 125 5.40 -4.15 -16.41
CA ILE A 125 5.21 -4.78 -17.72
C ILE A 125 3.95 -4.24 -18.42
N GLU A 126 2.85 -4.04 -17.69
CA GLU A 126 1.62 -3.41 -18.20
C GLU A 126 1.91 -2.03 -18.80
N GLY A 127 2.67 -1.19 -18.09
CA GLY A 127 3.08 0.13 -18.58
C GLY A 127 3.98 0.05 -19.81
N GLN A 128 5.02 -0.80 -19.80
CA GLN A 128 5.88 -1.00 -20.97
C GLN A 128 5.11 -1.53 -22.19
N TRP A 129 4.16 -2.43 -21.96
CA TRP A 129 3.30 -2.96 -22.99
C TRP A 129 2.44 -1.85 -23.62
N PHE A 130 1.83 -1.00 -22.78
CA PHE A 130 1.06 0.16 -23.24
C PHE A 130 1.92 1.09 -24.10
N LEU A 131 3.14 1.43 -23.68
CA LEU A 131 4.02 2.32 -24.45
C LEU A 131 4.38 1.76 -25.83
N LYS A 132 4.49 0.44 -25.94
CA LYS A 132 4.83 -0.21 -27.21
C LYS A 132 3.63 -0.43 -28.14
N HIS A 133 2.45 -0.73 -27.58
CA HIS A 133 1.30 -1.20 -28.36
C HIS A 133 0.07 -0.27 -28.30
N GLY A 134 0.10 0.78 -27.47
CA GLY A 134 -1.01 1.73 -27.30
C GLY A 134 -2.24 1.17 -26.58
N LYS A 135 -2.18 -0.07 -26.07
CA LYS A 135 -3.28 -0.73 -25.35
C LYS A 135 -2.83 -1.14 -23.96
N LEU A 136 -3.55 -0.67 -22.94
CA LEU A 136 -3.26 -1.04 -21.55
C LEU A 136 -3.93 -2.37 -21.27
N LEU A 137 -3.16 -3.31 -20.71
CA LEU A 137 -3.65 -4.63 -20.31
C LEU A 137 -3.60 -4.73 -18.79
N SER A 138 -4.47 -5.58 -18.25
CA SER A 138 -4.33 -6.07 -16.89
C SER A 138 -3.76 -7.48 -16.95
N LEU A 139 -2.53 -7.66 -16.51
CA LEU A 139 -1.79 -8.93 -16.54
C LEU A 139 -1.99 -9.70 -15.21
N SER A 140 -1.73 -11.02 -15.25
CA SER A 140 -1.87 -11.91 -14.09
C SER A 140 -0.69 -11.78 -13.14
N GLU A 141 -0.97 -11.53 -11.86
CA GLU A 141 -0.03 -11.71 -10.76
C GLU A 141 0.09 -13.17 -10.28
N GLN A 142 -0.90 -14.02 -10.62
CA GLN A 142 -1.01 -15.42 -10.21
C GLN A 142 -0.28 -16.36 -11.17
#